data_AF-A6TJQ1-F1
#
_entry.id   AF-A6TJQ1-F1
#
_cell.length_a   1.000
_cell.length_b   1.000
_cell.length_c   1.000
_cell.angle_alpha   90.00
_cell.angle_beta   90.00
_cell.angle_gamma   90.00
#
_symmetry.space_group_name_H-M   'P 1'
#
loop_
_entity.id
_entity.type
_entity.pdbx_description
1 polymer ?
#
loop_
_entity_poly.entity_id
_entity_poly.type
_entity_poly.pdbx_seq_one_letter_code
_entity_poly.pdbx_strand_id
1 'polypeptide(L)'
;MKKTVMICFVLLLFMAASVQGFALQIPGYEGGIQNEMAYREVIFITGEPIVVEGTLNITDRGDRVSYIYRDLSNAARGVTMTRNVTIDKEIIENGSGQRQEIYSVSRYRESIRVDGVRYELTEQNHPWSKSNIYHQKPGVTYFAGNWDGKKVYTINRNEGSVTVQTTGNVVGYDHNWGTTETQTISHYIDYDRQVDEEDSIRWQGTVEVDVANNRTKSYHYEPNTPSQISFRGGYLLTQRDESVLKYSYDLPRVDEEGFTLRGRNIGTESTSLNTNPMNQRLTIPAMRDISGHWAERHVLLLASLEAVYPNSTDFGPNLPMSRGDFARAVAILMDIKQEEPENIRRIRGQEPVEAPQTFNDVSQAHPNQSFIEAVYERGIMAGVGDNSFKPNESLTRAQAAVVLIKALGFENLAPIQQYSTGFRDDQHIPLWARNAVYLARELGLVSGSTDGYYYPNNTLTKAEAAAMLTNFIDYLREDIRYDYRERILNY
;
A
#
# COMPACT_ATOMS: atom_id res chain seq x y z
N MET A 1 32.06 -51.54 23.94
CA MET A 1 31.99 -51.10 22.53
C MET A 1 30.85 -50.09 22.39
N LYS A 2 31.17 -48.99 21.72
CA LYS A 2 30.38 -47.80 21.41
C LYS A 2 28.91 -48.07 21.01
N LYS A 3 28.00 -47.21 21.46
CA LYS A 3 27.13 -46.37 20.59
C LYS A 3 26.46 -45.27 21.43
N THR A 4 27.08 -44.10 21.42
CA THR A 4 26.48 -42.80 21.72
C THR A 4 25.35 -42.55 20.72
N VAL A 5 24.12 -42.40 21.19
CA VAL A 5 23.02 -41.85 20.39
C VAL A 5 22.92 -40.38 20.73
N MET A 6 23.45 -39.56 19.82
CA MET A 6 23.38 -38.11 19.82
C MET A 6 21.94 -37.73 19.47
N ILE A 7 21.18 -37.23 20.45
CA ILE A 7 19.86 -36.65 20.23
C ILE A 7 20.09 -35.24 19.67
N CYS A 8 20.04 -35.10 18.35
CA CYS A 8 19.94 -33.81 17.69
C CYS A 8 18.56 -33.22 17.99
N PHE A 9 18.51 -32.24 18.89
CA PHE A 9 17.39 -31.32 19.04
C PHE A 9 17.36 -30.45 17.77
N VAL A 10 16.59 -30.85 16.75
CA VAL A 10 16.28 -29.97 15.63
C VAL A 10 15.25 -28.97 16.15
N LEU A 11 15.73 -27.76 16.40
CA LEU A 11 14.94 -26.55 16.65
C LEU A 11 14.06 -26.29 15.42
N LEU A 12 12.84 -26.83 15.44
CA LEU A 12 11.84 -26.59 14.40
C LEU A 12 11.02 -25.37 14.81
N LEU A 13 11.66 -24.21 14.68
CA LEU A 13 11.04 -22.89 14.85
C LEU A 13 10.61 -22.39 13.48
N PHE A 14 9.46 -22.85 13.03
CA PHE A 14 8.68 -22.19 11.99
C PHE A 14 7.26 -22.09 12.52
N MET A 15 7.01 -21.07 13.35
CA MET A 15 5.68 -20.51 13.42
C MET A 15 5.42 -19.88 12.05
N ALA A 16 4.65 -20.58 11.22
CA ALA A 16 3.88 -19.92 10.18
C ALA A 16 2.81 -19.11 10.93
N ALA A 17 3.18 -17.94 11.44
CA ALA A 17 2.21 -16.88 11.59
C ALA A 17 1.79 -16.54 10.17
N SER A 18 0.54 -16.80 9.83
CA SER A 18 -0.11 -16.17 8.71
C SER A 18 0.00 -14.66 8.95
N VAL A 19 1.02 -14.05 8.35
CA VAL A 19 1.12 -12.59 8.32
C VAL A 19 -0.01 -12.17 7.40
N GLN A 20 -1.17 -11.87 7.99
CA GLN A 20 -2.14 -10.97 7.38
C GLN A 20 -1.45 -9.60 7.31
N GLY A 21 -0.52 -9.45 6.37
CA GLY A 21 0.14 -8.19 6.08
C GLY A 21 -0.84 -7.32 5.33
N PHE A 22 -1.57 -6.49 6.06
CA PHE A 22 -2.27 -5.34 5.50
C PHE A 22 -1.33 -4.15 5.54
N ALA A 23 -1.18 -3.45 4.40
CA ALA A 23 -0.48 -2.18 4.19
C ALA A 23 0.98 -2.08 4.69
N LEU A 24 1.84 -1.34 3.97
CA LEU A 24 3.11 -0.88 4.51
C LEU A 24 2.80 0.03 5.69
N GLN A 25 3.07 -0.40 6.91
CA GLN A 25 3.08 0.53 8.04
C GLN A 25 4.27 1.47 7.88
N ILE A 26 4.06 2.78 8.12
CA ILE A 26 5.17 3.72 8.26
C ILE A 26 6.16 3.14 9.28
N PRO A 27 7.47 3.11 8.97
CA PRO A 27 8.44 2.59 9.89
C PRO A 27 8.48 3.49 11.11
N GLY A 28 8.22 2.87 12.26
CA GLY A 28 8.22 3.53 13.54
C GLY A 28 6.81 3.89 14.00
N TYR A 29 6.74 4.63 15.11
CA TYR A 29 5.46 4.91 15.77
C TYR A 29 4.99 6.37 15.58
N GLU A 30 5.91 7.29 15.22
CA GLU A 30 5.65 8.73 15.07
C GLU A 30 6.24 9.33 13.79
N GLY A 31 6.45 8.49 12.78
CA GLY A 31 7.00 8.96 11.51
C GLY A 31 8.53 8.92 11.49
N GLY A 32 9.03 8.35 10.40
CA GLY A 32 10.43 8.13 10.10
C GLY A 32 10.51 7.40 8.76
N ILE A 33 11.72 7.24 8.24
CA ILE A 33 11.95 6.51 7.00
C ILE A 33 12.95 5.40 7.22
N GLN A 34 12.78 4.28 6.51
CA GLN A 34 13.61 3.10 6.69
C GLN A 34 13.88 2.42 5.34
N ASN A 35 15.07 1.85 5.20
CA ASN A 35 15.35 0.81 4.21
C ASN A 35 15.99 -0.42 4.89
N GLU A 36 16.59 -1.31 4.12
CA GLU A 36 17.19 -2.55 4.64
C GLU A 36 18.38 -2.30 5.57
N MET A 37 18.99 -1.12 5.51
CA MET A 37 20.24 -0.80 6.23
C MET A 37 20.05 0.19 7.37
N ALA A 38 19.15 1.17 7.22
CA ALA A 38 19.09 2.32 8.10
C ALA A 38 17.66 2.80 8.33
N TYR A 39 17.46 3.39 9.51
CA TYR A 39 16.30 4.19 9.88
C TYR A 39 16.75 5.64 10.09
N ARG A 40 15.94 6.61 9.63
CA ARG A 40 16.15 8.04 9.85
C ARG A 40 14.89 8.72 10.36
N GLU A 41 15.07 9.67 11.26
CA GLU A 41 14.03 10.60 11.69
C GLU A 41 14.65 11.97 12.03
N VAL A 42 13.81 12.97 12.25
CA VAL A 42 14.25 14.33 12.59
C VAL A 42 13.76 14.67 13.99
N ILE A 43 14.66 15.23 14.82
CA ILE A 43 14.32 15.81 16.12
C ILE A 43 14.31 17.33 16.03
N PHE A 44 13.42 17.98 16.78
CA PHE A 44 13.22 19.44 16.73
C PHE A 44 13.33 20.12 18.11
N ILE A 45 13.57 19.36 19.17
CA ILE A 45 13.51 19.81 20.57
C ILE A 45 14.64 20.76 20.99
N THR A 46 15.60 21.02 20.10
CA THR A 46 16.77 21.88 20.33
C THR A 46 16.61 23.27 19.71
N GLY A 47 15.52 23.54 18.98
CA GLY A 47 15.35 24.77 18.19
C GLY A 47 15.96 24.71 16.79
N GLU A 48 16.65 23.61 16.46
CA GLU A 48 17.14 23.33 15.10
C GLU A 48 16.74 21.90 14.70
N PRO A 49 16.36 21.65 13.44
CA PRO A 49 16.14 20.29 12.97
C PRO A 49 17.44 19.49 12.98
N ILE A 50 17.42 18.30 13.57
CA ILE A 50 18.56 17.38 13.56
C ILE A 50 18.09 16.02 13.07
N VAL A 51 18.61 15.61 11.91
CA VAL A 51 18.40 14.26 11.39
C VAL A 51 19.25 13.29 12.21
N VAL A 52 18.63 12.25 12.77
CA VAL A 52 19.31 11.14 13.44
C VAL A 52 19.18 9.86 12.62
N GLU A 53 20.22 9.05 12.59
CA GLU A 53 20.26 7.77 11.86
C GLU A 53 20.62 6.62 12.80
N GLY A 54 20.03 5.45 12.59
CA GLY A 54 20.29 4.24 13.37
C GLY A 54 19.49 3.06 12.81
N THR A 55 19.00 2.18 13.68
CA THR A 55 18.19 1.02 13.28
C THR A 55 16.87 0.95 14.03
N LEU A 56 15.85 0.42 13.33
CA LEU A 56 14.53 0.16 13.88
C LEU A 56 14.19 -1.32 13.72
N ASN A 57 13.85 -1.97 14.83
CA ASN A 57 13.27 -3.31 14.84
C ASN A 57 11.81 -3.23 15.29
N ILE A 58 10.92 -3.83 14.49
CA ILE A 58 9.47 -3.88 14.76
C ILE A 58 9.09 -5.32 15.05
N THR A 59 8.29 -5.54 16.10
CA THR A 59 7.73 -6.85 16.43
C THR A 59 6.23 -6.71 16.63
N ASP A 60 5.44 -7.26 15.70
CA ASP A 60 3.97 -7.32 15.78
C ASP A 60 3.54 -8.70 16.29
N ARG A 61 2.68 -8.72 17.32
CA ARG A 61 2.09 -9.94 17.90
C ARG A 61 0.58 -10.04 17.67
N GLY A 62 0.01 -9.18 16.84
CA GLY A 62 -1.42 -9.07 16.59
C GLY A 62 -2.05 -8.01 17.49
N ASP A 63 -2.13 -8.26 18.79
CA ASP A 63 -2.73 -7.35 19.78
C ASP A 63 -1.76 -6.27 20.29
N ARG A 64 -0.48 -6.39 19.96
CA ARG A 64 0.58 -5.51 20.45
C ARG A 64 1.72 -5.39 19.44
N VAL A 65 2.21 -4.17 19.28
CA VAL A 65 3.38 -3.87 18.43
C VAL A 65 4.46 -3.20 19.25
N SER A 66 5.70 -3.71 19.15
CA SER A 66 6.87 -3.13 19.81
C SER A 66 7.84 -2.57 18.80
N TYR A 67 8.30 -1.33 19.05
CA TYR A 67 9.31 -0.62 18.27
C TYR A 67 10.56 -0.41 19.12
N ILE A 68 11.68 -0.93 18.65
CA ILE A 68 12.97 -0.83 19.34
C ILE A 68 13.95 -0.08 18.43
N TYR A 69 14.27 1.14 18.82
CA TYR A 69 15.20 2.01 18.11
C TYR A 69 16.57 1.89 18.76
N ARG A 70 17.60 1.62 17.96
CA ARG A 70 18.97 1.45 18.44
C ARG A 70 19.90 2.40 17.71
N ASP A 71 20.86 2.92 18.48
CA ASP A 71 22.00 3.69 17.98
C ASP A 71 21.62 4.90 17.12
N LEU A 72 20.45 5.49 17.37
CA LEU A 72 20.04 6.73 16.72
C LEU A 72 21.02 7.84 17.10
N SER A 73 21.72 8.40 16.12
CA SER A 73 22.75 9.39 16.39
C SER A 73 22.96 10.37 15.24
N ASN A 74 23.58 11.49 15.57
CA ASN A 74 24.17 12.42 14.62
C ASN A 74 25.52 12.88 15.16
N ALA A 75 26.60 12.33 14.61
CA ALA A 75 27.96 12.61 15.10
C ALA A 75 28.37 14.08 14.91
N ALA A 76 27.91 14.74 13.84
CA ALA A 76 28.24 16.13 13.56
C ALA A 76 27.60 17.10 14.57
N ARG A 77 26.50 16.68 15.21
CA ARG A 77 25.74 17.46 16.20
C ARG A 77 25.83 16.90 17.62
N GLY A 78 26.72 15.93 17.87
CA GLY A 78 26.87 15.32 19.19
C GLY A 78 25.61 14.62 19.73
N VAL A 79 24.67 14.24 18.85
CA VAL A 79 23.36 13.68 19.26
C VAL A 79 23.40 12.18 19.40
N THR A 80 22.84 11.67 20.50
CA THR A 80 22.52 10.25 20.66
C THR A 80 21.12 10.08 21.23
N MET A 81 20.44 9.01 20.80
CA MET A 81 19.08 8.75 21.16
C MET A 81 18.80 7.26 21.27
N THR A 82 17.98 6.90 22.25
CA THR A 82 17.41 5.55 22.39
C THR A 82 15.93 5.68 22.65
N ARG A 83 15.13 4.80 22.03
CA ARG A 83 13.68 4.78 22.17
C ARG A 83 13.17 3.35 22.17
N ASN A 84 12.27 3.05 23.09
CA ASN A 84 11.51 1.80 23.11
C ASN A 84 10.03 2.15 23.31
N VAL A 85 9.20 1.71 22.37
CA VAL A 85 7.76 1.95 22.39
C VAL A 85 7.04 0.63 22.26
N THR A 86 6.01 0.43 23.06
CA THR A 86 5.05 -0.65 22.88
C THR A 86 3.66 -0.03 22.82
N ILE A 87 2.93 -0.38 21.77
CA ILE A 87 1.55 0.02 21.57
C ILE A 87 0.65 -1.21 21.65
N ASP A 88 -0.49 -1.07 22.31
CA ASP A 88 -1.57 -2.05 22.30
C ASP A 88 -2.53 -1.70 21.15
N LYS A 89 -3.05 -2.73 20.48
CA LYS A 89 -3.92 -2.64 19.29
C LYS A 89 -5.25 -3.32 19.57
N GLU A 90 -6.33 -2.56 19.49
CA GLU A 90 -7.70 -3.08 19.49
C GLU A 90 -8.22 -3.08 18.05
N ILE A 91 -8.82 -4.20 17.63
CA ILE A 91 -9.39 -4.36 16.30
C ILE A 91 -10.92 -4.49 16.43
N ILE A 92 -11.65 -3.64 15.73
CA ILE A 92 -13.11 -3.70 15.65
C ILE A 92 -13.47 -3.91 14.18
N GLU A 93 -14.05 -5.07 13.88
CA GLU A 93 -14.56 -5.38 12.56
C GLU A 93 -16.08 -5.22 12.55
N ASN A 94 -16.60 -4.62 11.49
CA ASN A 94 -18.02 -4.62 11.20
C ASN A 94 -18.30 -5.47 9.96
N GLY A 95 -19.53 -5.98 9.84
CA GLY A 95 -19.94 -6.81 8.69
C GLY A 95 -19.99 -6.08 7.34
N SER A 96 -19.53 -4.82 7.24
CA SER A 96 -19.55 -4.01 6.02
C SER A 96 -18.19 -3.92 5.30
N GLY A 97 -17.25 -4.79 5.66
CA GLY A 97 -15.90 -4.76 5.09
C GLY A 97 -15.07 -3.57 5.59
N GLN A 98 -15.43 -3.03 6.76
CA GLN A 98 -14.64 -2.02 7.45
C GLN A 98 -14.03 -2.61 8.70
N ARG A 99 -12.76 -2.27 8.91
CA ARG A 99 -12.00 -2.60 10.11
C ARG A 99 -11.51 -1.31 10.72
N GLN A 100 -11.69 -1.16 12.02
CA GLN A 100 -11.07 -0.09 12.80
C GLN A 100 -9.92 -0.68 13.60
N GLU A 101 -8.82 0.05 13.66
CA GLU A 101 -7.69 -0.28 14.51
C GLU A 101 -7.42 0.91 15.42
N ILE A 102 -7.56 0.69 16.72
CA ILE A 102 -7.33 1.69 17.75
C ILE A 102 -6.04 1.32 18.47
N TYR A 103 -5.14 2.29 18.56
CA TYR A 103 -3.82 2.13 19.13
C TYR A 103 -3.66 3.02 20.35
N SER A 104 -3.03 2.48 21.39
CA SER A 104 -2.64 3.22 22.60
C SER A 104 -1.24 2.84 23.02
N VAL A 105 -0.48 3.80 23.57
CA VAL A 105 0.85 3.52 24.11
C VAL A 105 0.69 2.78 25.44
N SER A 106 1.27 1.59 25.55
CA SER A 106 1.28 0.80 26.78
C SER A 106 2.63 0.80 27.49
N ARG A 107 3.73 1.04 26.76
CA ARG A 107 5.05 1.32 27.33
C ARG A 107 5.82 2.32 26.51
N TYR A 108 6.49 3.25 27.18
CA TYR A 108 7.33 4.23 26.52
C TYR A 108 8.57 4.58 27.33
N ARG A 109 9.72 4.56 26.68
CA ARG A 109 10.95 5.15 27.20
C ARG A 109 11.76 5.77 26.08
N GLU A 110 12.15 7.02 26.27
CA GLU A 110 13.06 7.72 25.37
C GLU A 110 14.09 8.51 26.16
N SER A 111 15.33 8.49 25.68
CA SER A 111 16.39 9.35 26.16
C SER A 111 17.11 9.93 24.96
N ILE A 112 17.18 11.25 24.90
CA ILE A 112 17.94 12.01 23.92
C ILE A 112 19.06 12.73 24.67
N ARG A 113 20.26 12.76 24.09
CA ARG A 113 21.37 13.61 24.51
C ARG A 113 21.81 14.48 23.35
N VAL A 114 21.92 15.77 23.60
CA VAL A 114 22.43 16.77 22.65
C VAL A 114 23.37 17.68 23.42
N ASP A 115 24.63 17.79 22.99
CA ASP A 115 25.63 18.72 23.56
C ASP A 115 25.69 18.71 25.10
N GLY A 116 25.59 17.52 25.70
CA GLY A 116 25.65 17.33 27.16
C GLY A 116 24.31 17.51 27.89
N VAL A 117 23.29 18.07 27.25
CA VAL A 117 21.92 18.17 27.78
C VAL A 117 21.17 16.86 27.55
N ARG A 118 20.50 16.37 28.59
CA ARG A 118 19.74 15.12 28.56
C ARG A 118 18.25 15.40 28.64
N TYR A 119 17.50 14.85 27.70
CA TYR A 119 16.04 14.86 27.65
C TYR A 119 15.53 13.45 27.92
N GLU A 120 14.62 13.30 28.89
CA GLU A 120 14.02 12.01 29.26
C GLU A 120 12.50 12.04 29.12
N LEU A 121 11.94 10.98 28.53
CA LEU A 121 10.51 10.74 28.47
C LEU A 121 10.17 9.35 29.02
N THR A 122 9.12 9.28 29.82
CA THR A 122 8.49 8.04 30.28
C THR A 122 7.02 8.01 29.88
N GLU A 123 6.41 6.83 29.93
CA GLU A 123 5.00 6.60 29.54
C GLU A 123 3.98 7.54 30.22
N GLN A 124 4.19 7.92 31.47
CA GLN A 124 3.29 8.84 32.21
C GLN A 124 3.22 10.23 31.57
N ASN A 125 4.25 10.62 30.82
CA ASN A 125 4.40 11.92 30.18
C ASN A 125 4.08 11.85 28.68
N HIS A 126 3.43 10.77 28.23
CA HIS A 126 3.11 10.54 26.82
C HIS A 126 1.69 9.99 26.57
N PRO A 127 0.63 10.77 26.85
CA PRO A 127 -0.70 10.40 26.35
C PRO A 127 -0.67 10.43 24.82
N TRP A 128 -1.05 9.31 24.22
CA TRP A 128 -1.05 9.11 22.78
C TRP A 128 -2.15 8.13 22.39
N SER A 129 -2.88 8.45 21.33
CA SER A 129 -3.84 7.55 20.71
C SER A 129 -3.84 7.74 19.20
N LYS A 130 -3.94 6.64 18.46
CA LYS A 130 -4.14 6.63 17.01
C LYS A 130 -5.36 5.77 16.68
N SER A 131 -6.15 6.20 15.71
CA SER A 131 -7.27 5.41 15.19
C SER A 131 -7.21 5.41 13.68
N ASN A 132 -7.24 4.22 13.10
CA ASN A 132 -7.31 4.00 11.67
C ASN A 132 -8.63 3.30 11.32
N ILE A 133 -9.24 3.72 10.21
CA ILE A 133 -10.30 2.98 9.55
C ILE A 133 -9.79 2.45 8.22
N TYR A 134 -10.00 1.15 7.99
CA TYR A 134 -9.73 0.46 6.75
C TYR A 134 -11.06 0.12 6.11
N HIS A 135 -11.18 0.39 4.82
CA HIS A 135 -12.32 0.03 4.01
C HIS A 135 -11.84 -0.91 2.91
N GLN A 136 -12.09 -2.20 3.12
CA GLN A 136 -11.71 -3.24 2.19
C GLN A 136 -12.70 -3.23 1.02
N LYS A 137 -12.24 -2.72 -0.13
CA LYS A 137 -12.92 -2.88 -1.42
C LYS A 137 -12.42 -4.16 -2.09
N PRO A 138 -13.11 -4.64 -3.13
CA PRO A 138 -12.86 -5.97 -3.66
C PRO A 138 -11.40 -6.24 -4.04
N GLY A 139 -10.73 -5.26 -4.67
CA GLY A 139 -9.32 -5.36 -5.04
C GLY A 139 -8.39 -4.28 -4.46
N VAL A 140 -8.92 -3.29 -3.72
CA VAL A 140 -8.11 -2.24 -3.08
C VAL A 140 -8.57 -2.05 -1.64
N THR A 141 -7.65 -1.95 -0.70
CA THR A 141 -7.98 -1.52 0.67
C THR A 141 -7.60 -0.06 0.79
N TYR A 142 -8.57 0.81 1.08
CA TYR A 142 -8.30 2.22 1.40
C TYR A 142 -8.29 2.39 2.90
N PHE A 143 -7.45 3.28 3.40
CA PHE A 143 -7.45 3.58 4.83
C PHE A 143 -7.15 5.05 5.08
N ALA A 144 -7.69 5.51 6.20
CA ALA A 144 -7.47 6.84 6.74
C ALA A 144 -7.47 6.76 8.25
N GLY A 145 -6.85 7.73 8.90
CA GLY A 145 -6.80 7.80 10.34
C GLY A 145 -6.26 9.11 10.84
N ASN A 146 -6.33 9.27 12.15
CA ASN A 146 -5.79 10.41 12.85
C ASN A 146 -5.18 9.95 14.17
N TRP A 147 -4.31 10.78 14.70
CA TRP A 147 -3.71 10.53 16.00
C TRP A 147 -3.33 11.83 16.68
N ASP A 148 -3.34 11.76 17.99
CA ASP A 148 -3.03 12.87 18.87
C ASP A 148 -2.05 12.37 19.91
N GLY A 149 -1.08 13.22 20.24
CA GLY A 149 -0.03 12.89 21.18
C GLY A 149 0.46 14.12 21.91
N LYS A 150 0.98 13.91 23.12
CA LYS A 150 1.77 14.92 23.82
C LYS A 150 3.00 14.24 24.37
N LYS A 151 4.17 14.85 24.25
CA LYS A 151 5.40 14.43 24.93
C LYS A 151 5.84 15.52 25.87
N VAL A 152 6.15 15.18 27.12
CA VAL A 152 6.75 16.12 28.08
C VAL A 152 8.09 15.59 28.54
N TYR A 153 9.16 16.04 27.89
CA TYR A 153 10.53 15.70 28.22
C TYR A 153 10.97 16.42 29.48
N THR A 154 11.61 15.73 30.40
CA THR A 154 12.34 16.35 31.52
C THR A 154 13.78 16.64 31.09
N ILE A 155 14.27 17.85 31.35
CA ILE A 155 15.63 18.29 31.03
C ILE A 155 16.52 18.09 32.27
N ASN A 156 17.65 17.38 32.10
CA ASN A 156 18.68 17.16 33.12
C ASN A 156 18.13 16.79 34.52
N ARG A 157 17.02 16.03 34.56
CA ARG A 157 16.22 15.63 35.73
C ARG A 157 15.33 16.70 36.35
N ASN A 158 15.76 17.96 36.46
CA ASN A 158 14.98 19.02 37.11
C ASN A 158 15.23 20.44 36.58
N GLU A 159 15.92 20.59 35.46
CA GLU A 159 16.22 21.91 34.86
C GLU A 159 15.06 22.46 34.03
N GLY A 160 13.97 21.73 33.86
CA GLY A 160 12.80 22.18 33.11
C GLY A 160 12.22 21.11 32.22
N SER A 161 11.48 21.53 31.19
CA SER A 161 10.79 20.61 30.30
C SER A 161 10.66 21.11 28.86
N VAL A 162 10.58 20.16 27.93
CA VAL A 162 10.13 20.41 26.56
C VAL A 162 8.81 19.69 26.35
N THR A 163 7.76 20.43 26.01
CA THR A 163 6.47 19.87 25.63
C THR A 163 6.34 19.87 24.12
N VAL A 164 6.07 18.71 23.53
CA VAL A 164 5.73 18.56 22.11
C VAL A 164 4.29 18.07 22.03
N GLN A 165 3.38 18.94 21.61
CA GLN A 165 2.03 18.54 21.25
C GLN A 165 2.02 18.14 19.78
N THR A 166 1.36 17.04 19.48
CA THR A 166 1.32 16.48 18.14
C THR A 166 -0.08 16.12 17.74
N THR A 167 -0.45 16.51 16.52
CA THR A 167 -1.63 16.01 15.82
C THR A 167 -1.17 15.47 14.48
N GLY A 168 -1.74 14.38 14.01
CA GLY A 168 -1.47 13.95 12.65
C GLY A 168 -2.58 13.16 12.02
N ASN A 169 -2.51 13.10 10.70
CA ASN A 169 -3.44 12.36 9.86
C ASN A 169 -2.66 11.34 9.05
N VAL A 170 -3.28 10.20 8.76
CA VAL A 170 -2.74 9.18 7.87
C VAL A 170 -3.77 8.88 6.80
N VAL A 171 -3.30 8.70 5.57
CA VAL A 171 -4.11 8.24 4.45
C VAL A 171 -3.29 7.28 3.60
N GLY A 172 -3.96 6.32 2.98
CA GLY A 172 -3.28 5.37 2.14
C GLY A 172 -4.19 4.38 1.45
N TYR A 173 -3.54 3.52 0.67
CA TYR A 173 -4.17 2.40 0.00
C TYR A 173 -3.21 1.21 -0.09
N ASP A 174 -3.77 0.03 -0.27
CA ASP A 174 -3.04 -1.23 -0.46
C ASP A 174 -3.72 -2.11 -1.51
N HIS A 175 -2.96 -2.54 -2.52
CA HIS A 175 -3.40 -3.47 -3.55
C HIS A 175 -2.20 -4.19 -4.20
N ASN A 176 -2.46 -5.16 -5.09
CA ASN A 176 -1.41 -6.00 -5.68
C ASN A 176 -0.29 -5.21 -6.38
N TRP A 177 -0.61 -4.12 -7.10
CA TRP A 177 0.36 -3.33 -7.87
C TRP A 177 1.15 -2.29 -7.08
N GLY A 178 0.81 -2.08 -5.81
CA GLY A 178 1.42 -1.05 -5.00
C GLY A 178 0.64 -0.70 -3.74
N THR A 179 1.34 -0.04 -2.85
CA THR A 179 0.85 0.37 -1.53
C THR A 179 1.42 1.75 -1.26
N THR A 180 0.62 2.65 -0.71
CA THR A 180 1.08 3.97 -0.26
C THR A 180 0.47 4.27 1.10
N GLU A 181 1.30 4.69 2.05
CA GLU A 181 0.89 5.28 3.32
C GLU A 181 1.56 6.64 3.46
N THR A 182 0.77 7.70 3.61
CA THR A 182 1.24 9.07 3.83
C THR A 182 0.71 9.58 5.16
N GLN A 183 1.57 10.19 5.95
CA GLN A 183 1.24 10.79 7.25
C GLN A 183 1.73 12.23 7.28
N THR A 184 0.83 13.15 7.62
CA THR A 184 1.14 14.56 7.88
C THR A 184 1.02 14.78 9.39
N ILE A 185 2.07 15.32 9.99
CA ILE A 185 2.23 15.46 11.43
C ILE A 185 2.53 16.92 11.74
N SER A 186 1.72 17.55 12.58
CA SER A 186 1.96 18.90 13.08
C SER A 186 2.42 18.85 14.52
N HIS A 187 3.59 19.42 14.80
CA HIS A 187 4.12 19.60 16.13
C HIS A 187 4.01 21.06 16.57
N TYR A 188 3.55 21.26 17.80
CA TYR A 188 3.72 22.50 18.54
C TYR A 188 4.65 22.24 19.72
N ILE A 189 5.77 22.96 19.75
CA ILE A 189 6.84 22.78 20.71
C ILE A 189 6.86 23.96 21.66
N ASP A 190 6.86 23.68 22.96
CA ASP A 190 7.02 24.64 24.04
C ASP A 190 8.21 24.21 24.91
N TYR A 191 9.25 25.04 24.92
CA TYR A 191 10.50 24.77 25.61
C TYR A 191 10.65 25.73 26.78
N ASP A 192 10.89 25.19 27.99
CA ASP A 192 11.25 25.96 29.18
C ASP A 192 12.38 25.24 29.92
N ARG A 193 13.53 25.90 30.03
CA ARG A 193 14.68 25.42 30.80
C ARG A 193 15.21 26.53 31.71
N GLN A 194 15.38 26.21 32.97
CA GLN A 194 16.15 27.00 33.93
C GLN A 194 17.63 26.65 33.78
N VAL A 195 18.47 27.65 33.53
CA VAL A 195 19.92 27.49 33.42
C VAL A 195 20.58 27.81 34.76
N ASP A 196 20.19 28.93 35.38
CA ASP A 196 20.62 29.39 36.71
C ASP A 196 19.45 30.10 37.43
N GLU A 197 19.65 30.61 38.66
CA GLU A 197 18.57 31.27 39.45
C GLU A 197 17.95 32.50 38.77
N GLU A 198 18.69 33.18 37.89
CA GLU A 198 18.23 34.38 37.18
C GLU A 198 17.90 34.13 35.70
N ASP A 199 18.47 33.09 35.09
CA ASP A 199 18.41 32.86 33.64
C ASP A 199 17.56 31.65 33.26
N SER A 200 16.60 31.89 32.37
CA SER A 200 15.76 30.85 31.79
C SER A 200 15.67 30.99 30.27
N ILE A 201 15.71 29.84 29.59
CA ILE A 201 15.53 29.73 28.15
C ILE A 201 14.09 29.32 27.89
N ARG A 202 13.36 30.17 27.16
CA ARG A 202 11.98 29.89 26.75
C ARG A 202 11.78 30.18 25.28
N TRP A 203 11.15 29.24 24.58
CA TRP A 203 10.79 29.44 23.18
C TRP A 203 9.66 28.50 22.74
N GLN A 204 9.03 28.89 21.65
CA GLN A 204 7.99 28.10 20.99
C GLN A 204 8.30 27.94 19.51
N GLY A 205 7.87 26.81 18.97
CA GLY A 205 8.10 26.44 17.57
C GLY A 205 6.98 25.57 17.01
N THR A 206 6.82 25.64 15.69
CA THR A 206 5.90 24.77 14.96
C THR A 206 6.65 24.02 13.88
N VAL A 207 6.27 22.76 13.68
CA VAL A 207 6.86 21.91 12.66
C VAL A 207 5.74 21.12 11.99
N GLU A 208 5.82 20.97 10.68
CA GLU A 208 5.03 20.04 9.90
C GLU A 208 5.97 18.99 9.31
N VAL A 209 5.64 17.72 9.48
CA VAL A 209 6.42 16.58 8.98
C VAL A 209 5.51 15.71 8.13
N ASP A 210 5.87 15.55 6.87
CA ASP A 210 5.24 14.61 5.95
C ASP A 210 6.13 13.38 5.76
N VAL A 211 5.57 12.21 6.01
CA VAL A 211 6.21 10.92 5.79
C VAL A 211 5.38 10.12 4.80
N ALA A 212 6.00 9.68 3.71
CA ALA A 212 5.34 8.81 2.73
C ALA A 212 6.16 7.53 2.53
N ASN A 213 5.52 6.38 2.67
CA ASN A 213 6.10 5.07 2.34
C ASN A 213 5.31 4.45 1.20
N ASN A 214 6.03 4.04 0.17
CA ASN A 214 5.45 3.48 -1.04
C ASN A 214 6.11 2.17 -1.40
N ARG A 215 5.31 1.17 -1.73
CA ARG A 215 5.74 0.01 -2.49
C ARG A 215 5.17 0.11 -3.88
N THR A 216 6.03 -0.06 -4.88
CA THR A 216 5.64 0.04 -6.28
C THR A 216 6.02 -1.23 -7.01
N LYS A 217 5.10 -1.78 -7.81
CA LYS A 217 5.40 -2.84 -8.78
C LYS A 217 5.27 -2.28 -10.19
N SER A 218 6.38 -2.16 -10.90
CA SER A 218 6.43 -1.75 -12.30
C SER A 218 6.76 -2.93 -13.21
N TYR A 219 6.37 -2.85 -14.49
CA TYR A 219 6.81 -3.81 -15.51
C TYR A 219 7.56 -3.08 -16.63
N HIS A 220 8.54 -3.76 -17.24
CA HIS A 220 9.21 -3.30 -18.45
C HIS A 220 9.45 -4.48 -19.41
N TYR A 221 9.38 -4.25 -20.72
CA TYR A 221 9.72 -5.28 -21.70
C TYR A 221 11.21 -5.24 -21.99
N GLU A 222 11.91 -6.31 -21.66
CA GLU A 222 13.35 -6.46 -21.89
C GLU A 222 13.60 -7.30 -23.15
N PRO A 223 14.08 -6.70 -24.25
CA PRO A 223 14.49 -7.46 -25.42
C PRO A 223 15.74 -8.27 -25.12
N ASN A 224 15.92 -9.40 -25.82
CA ASN A 224 17.15 -10.17 -25.73
C ASN A 224 18.24 -9.58 -26.64
N THR A 225 19.49 -9.56 -26.17
CA THR A 225 20.64 -9.15 -26.98
C THR A 225 20.91 -10.10 -28.16
N PRO A 226 20.90 -11.44 -27.97
CA PRO A 226 21.10 -12.36 -29.09
C PRO A 226 19.84 -12.49 -29.94
N SER A 227 20.00 -12.58 -31.26
CA SER A 227 18.92 -12.90 -32.20
C SER A 227 18.69 -14.41 -32.35
N GLN A 228 19.68 -15.24 -32.03
CA GLN A 228 19.62 -16.71 -32.06
C GLN A 228 19.23 -17.29 -30.69
N ILE A 229 18.04 -16.94 -30.22
CA ILE A 229 17.47 -17.42 -28.95
C ILE A 229 15.99 -17.75 -29.17
N SER A 230 15.43 -18.66 -28.38
CA SER A 230 14.07 -19.19 -28.56
C SER A 230 12.94 -18.18 -28.27
N PHE A 231 13.25 -16.96 -27.84
CA PHE A 231 12.27 -15.91 -27.51
C PHE A 231 12.86 -14.52 -27.76
N ARG A 232 12.02 -13.54 -28.13
CA ARG A 232 12.50 -12.17 -28.49
C ARG A 232 12.90 -11.32 -27.28
N GLY A 233 12.37 -11.63 -26.12
CA GLY A 233 12.47 -10.86 -24.90
C GLY A 233 11.37 -11.29 -23.94
N GLY A 234 11.25 -10.59 -22.82
CA GLY A 234 10.22 -10.89 -21.83
C GLY A 234 9.95 -9.70 -20.92
N TYR A 235 8.84 -9.75 -20.20
CA TYR A 235 8.56 -8.73 -19.20
C TYR A 235 9.36 -8.98 -17.93
N LEU A 236 9.94 -7.91 -17.41
CA LEU A 236 10.56 -7.84 -16.09
C LEU A 236 9.61 -7.10 -15.15
N LEU A 237 9.21 -7.76 -14.06
CA LEU A 237 8.52 -7.11 -12.95
C LEU A 237 9.57 -6.62 -11.95
N THR A 238 9.48 -5.35 -11.56
CA THR A 238 10.38 -4.72 -10.59
C THR A 238 9.55 -4.22 -9.41
N GLN A 239 9.90 -4.65 -8.21
CA GLN A 239 9.33 -4.13 -6.97
C GLN A 239 10.36 -3.28 -6.24
N ARG A 240 9.96 -2.10 -5.76
CA ARG A 240 10.79 -1.23 -4.92
C ARG A 240 9.94 -0.56 -3.85
N ASP A 241 10.54 -0.39 -2.68
CA ASP A 241 10.01 0.41 -1.60
C ASP A 241 10.78 1.75 -1.52
N GLU A 242 10.05 2.84 -1.38
CA GLU A 242 10.58 4.21 -1.28
C GLU A 242 9.91 4.92 -0.10
N SER A 243 10.75 5.49 0.76
CA SER A 243 10.34 6.24 1.94
C SER A 243 10.83 7.68 1.80
N VAL A 244 9.93 8.65 1.92
CA VAL A 244 10.23 10.08 1.83
C VAL A 244 9.86 10.76 3.15
N LEU A 245 10.77 11.59 3.66
CA LEU A 245 10.57 12.46 4.82
C LEU A 245 10.75 13.89 4.35
N LYS A 246 9.71 14.71 4.45
CA LYS A 246 9.75 16.15 4.22
C LYS A 246 9.35 16.83 5.53
N TYR A 247 10.01 17.92 5.88
CA TYR A 247 9.61 18.71 7.04
C TYR A 247 9.77 20.20 6.77
N SER A 248 8.77 20.95 7.22
CA SER A 248 8.77 22.42 7.23
C SER A 248 8.72 22.88 8.68
N TYR A 249 9.51 23.88 9.04
CA TYR A 249 9.65 24.29 10.43
C TYR A 249 9.68 25.80 10.56
N ASP A 250 9.15 26.29 11.67
CA ASP A 250 9.29 27.64 12.18
C ASP A 250 9.72 27.53 13.64
N LEU A 251 11.04 27.63 13.85
CA LEU A 251 11.71 27.46 15.14
C LEU A 251 12.40 28.78 15.54
N PRO A 252 12.74 28.99 16.83
CA PRO A 252 13.61 30.11 17.21
C PRO A 252 14.99 29.98 16.56
N ARG A 253 15.68 31.10 16.39
CA ARG A 253 17.15 31.05 16.31
C ARG A 253 17.69 31.00 17.73
N VAL A 254 18.66 30.14 17.98
CA VAL A 254 19.33 30.02 19.28
C VAL A 254 20.85 30.13 19.10
N ASP A 255 21.56 30.58 20.14
CA ASP A 255 23.02 30.50 20.19
C ASP A 255 23.51 29.13 20.68
N GLU A 256 24.83 28.98 20.86
CA GLU A 256 25.45 27.72 21.33
C GLU A 256 24.99 27.33 22.75
N GLU A 257 24.52 28.28 23.55
CA GLU A 257 24.02 28.06 24.91
C GLU A 257 22.50 27.81 24.95
N GLY A 258 21.82 28.00 23.81
CA GLY A 258 20.38 27.78 23.63
C GLY A 258 19.53 29.03 23.84
N PHE A 259 20.12 30.19 24.11
CA PHE A 259 19.38 31.44 24.29
C PHE A 259 18.85 31.95 22.95
N THR A 260 17.64 32.52 22.97
CA THR A 260 16.97 32.98 21.75
C THR A 260 17.65 34.21 21.16
N LEU A 261 17.94 34.15 19.86
CA LEU A 261 18.46 35.24 19.07
C LEU A 261 17.32 35.94 18.33
N ARG A 262 17.60 37.16 17.84
CA ARG A 262 16.65 37.90 17.00
C ARG A 262 16.40 37.17 15.69
N GLY A 263 15.12 36.97 15.36
CA GLY A 263 14.68 36.35 14.11
C GLY A 263 14.18 34.92 14.30
N ARG A 264 13.81 34.27 13.19
CA ARG A 264 13.28 32.89 13.17
C ARG A 264 14.16 32.00 12.31
N ASN A 265 14.18 30.72 12.64
CA ASN A 265 14.77 29.66 11.85
C ASN A 265 13.62 28.97 11.10
N ILE A 266 13.44 29.34 9.84
CA ILE A 266 12.33 28.87 8.99
C ILE A 266 12.93 28.18 7.78
N GLY A 267 12.45 26.98 7.47
CA GLY A 267 12.93 26.24 6.32
C GLY A 267 12.06 25.04 5.99
N THR A 268 12.36 24.45 4.84
CA THR A 268 11.80 23.18 4.38
C THR A 268 12.93 22.32 3.86
N GLU A 269 12.99 21.08 4.32
CA GLU A 269 14.00 20.11 3.90
C GLU A 269 13.33 18.76 3.61
N SER A 270 14.00 17.92 2.82
CA SER A 270 13.52 16.58 2.52
C SER A 270 14.66 15.59 2.35
N THR A 271 14.36 14.33 2.63
CA THR A 271 15.27 13.20 2.46
C THR A 271 14.50 11.95 2.09
N SER A 272 15.15 10.99 1.43
CA SER A 272 14.54 9.74 1.04
C SER A 272 15.47 8.55 1.28
N LEU A 273 14.85 7.39 1.51
CA LEU A 273 15.51 6.10 1.56
C LEU A 273 14.79 5.16 0.59
N ASN A 274 15.58 4.43 -0.19
CA ASN A 274 15.11 3.47 -1.17
C ASN A 274 15.64 2.09 -0.83
N THR A 275 14.84 1.06 -1.12
CA THR A 275 15.28 -0.32 -1.10
C THR A 275 15.92 -0.74 -2.43
N ASN A 276 16.72 -1.80 -2.38
CA ASN A 276 17.21 -2.43 -3.59
C ASN A 276 16.03 -3.04 -4.37
N PRO A 277 15.95 -2.82 -5.70
CA PRO A 277 14.84 -3.33 -6.48
C PRO A 277 14.88 -4.87 -6.53
N MET A 278 13.72 -5.49 -6.27
CA MET A 278 13.50 -6.91 -6.48
C MET A 278 13.00 -7.14 -7.90
N ASN A 279 13.82 -7.81 -8.70
CA ASN A 279 13.57 -8.03 -10.12
C ASN A 279 13.14 -9.48 -10.38
N GLN A 280 12.02 -9.68 -11.05
CA GLN A 280 11.51 -10.99 -11.47
C GLN A 280 11.24 -11.00 -12.98
N ARG A 281 11.93 -11.89 -13.72
CA ARG A 281 11.56 -12.16 -15.11
C ARG A 281 10.28 -12.99 -15.14
N LEU A 282 9.31 -12.54 -15.92
CA LEU A 282 8.05 -13.23 -16.13
C LEU A 282 8.18 -14.32 -17.19
N THR A 283 7.23 -15.25 -17.17
CA THR A 283 7.14 -16.36 -18.12
C THR A 283 6.97 -15.84 -19.55
N ILE A 284 7.58 -16.54 -20.51
CA ILE A 284 7.46 -16.21 -21.93
C ILE A 284 6.21 -16.90 -22.50
N PRO A 285 5.22 -16.16 -23.00
CA PRO A 285 4.03 -16.75 -23.61
C PRO A 285 4.32 -17.50 -24.91
N ALA A 286 3.57 -18.57 -25.19
CA ALA A 286 3.72 -19.37 -26.42
C ALA A 286 2.94 -18.83 -27.64
N MET A 287 2.25 -17.68 -27.49
CA MET A 287 1.30 -17.13 -28.46
C MET A 287 2.00 -16.65 -29.73
N ARG A 288 1.54 -17.13 -30.90
CA ARG A 288 2.14 -16.80 -32.21
C ARG A 288 1.27 -15.87 -33.06
N ASP A 289 -0.04 -15.98 -32.90
CA ASP A 289 -1.06 -15.31 -33.71
C ASP A 289 -1.27 -13.82 -33.37
N ILE A 290 -0.56 -13.32 -32.36
CA ILE A 290 -0.62 -11.92 -31.93
C ILE A 290 0.47 -11.05 -32.57
N SER A 291 1.43 -11.64 -33.30
CA SER A 291 2.56 -10.87 -33.82
C SER A 291 2.12 -9.84 -34.86
N GLY A 292 2.51 -8.57 -34.67
CA GLY A 292 2.11 -7.45 -35.51
C GLY A 292 0.70 -6.93 -35.23
N HIS A 293 -0.04 -7.54 -34.29
CA HIS A 293 -1.33 -7.05 -33.85
C HIS A 293 -1.16 -5.82 -32.96
N TRP A 294 -2.07 -4.83 -33.05
CA TRP A 294 -1.97 -3.61 -32.23
C TRP A 294 -1.96 -3.90 -30.71
N ALA A 295 -2.64 -4.99 -30.31
CA ALA A 295 -2.70 -5.44 -28.92
C ALA A 295 -1.57 -6.40 -28.50
N GLU A 296 -0.56 -6.67 -29.35
CA GLU A 296 0.51 -7.64 -29.10
C GLU A 296 1.14 -7.44 -27.72
N ARG A 297 1.50 -6.20 -27.37
CA ARG A 297 2.15 -5.90 -26.08
C ARG A 297 1.22 -6.11 -24.89
N HIS A 298 -0.05 -5.73 -25.00
CA HIS A 298 -1.05 -5.93 -23.95
C HIS A 298 -1.27 -7.41 -23.67
N VAL A 299 -1.45 -8.20 -24.74
CA VAL A 299 -1.66 -9.64 -24.63
C VAL A 299 -0.42 -10.33 -24.07
N LEU A 300 0.78 -9.98 -24.54
CA LEU A 300 2.03 -10.55 -24.02
C LEU A 300 2.20 -10.27 -22.53
N LEU A 301 1.92 -9.04 -22.08
CA LEU A 301 1.99 -8.69 -20.66
C LEU A 301 1.04 -9.55 -19.83
N LEU A 302 -0.25 -9.59 -20.19
CA LEU A 302 -1.25 -10.34 -19.43
C LEU A 302 -0.98 -11.85 -19.43
N ALA A 303 -0.46 -12.39 -20.53
CA ALA A 303 -0.06 -13.79 -20.59
C ALA A 303 1.18 -14.04 -19.72
N SER A 304 2.14 -13.12 -19.70
CA SER A 304 3.33 -13.22 -18.84
C SER A 304 2.98 -13.14 -17.35
N LEU A 305 1.90 -12.45 -17.00
CA LEU A 305 1.30 -12.38 -15.65
C LEU A 305 0.33 -13.54 -15.36
N GLU A 306 0.14 -14.46 -16.32
CA GLU A 306 -0.79 -15.60 -16.25
C GLU A 306 -2.28 -15.23 -16.15
N ALA A 307 -2.61 -13.94 -16.30
CA ALA A 307 -3.98 -13.40 -16.32
C ALA A 307 -4.79 -13.96 -17.50
N VAL A 308 -4.12 -14.29 -18.61
CA VAL A 308 -4.66 -15.10 -19.71
C VAL A 308 -3.81 -16.35 -19.88
N TYR A 309 -4.34 -17.40 -20.51
CA TYR A 309 -3.66 -18.70 -20.63
C TYR A 309 -2.31 -18.60 -21.36
N PRO A 310 -1.16 -18.72 -20.67
CA PRO A 310 0.16 -18.47 -21.25
C PRO A 310 0.61 -19.55 -22.25
N ASN A 311 0.06 -20.76 -22.10
CA ASN A 311 0.44 -21.94 -22.88
C ASN A 311 -0.37 -22.10 -24.17
N SER A 312 -1.38 -21.25 -24.41
CA SER A 312 -2.11 -21.28 -25.69
C SER A 312 -1.21 -20.75 -26.80
N THR A 313 -1.13 -21.49 -27.91
CA THR A 313 -0.40 -21.03 -29.11
C THR A 313 -1.22 -20.05 -29.94
N ASP A 314 -2.55 -20.18 -29.87
CA ASP A 314 -3.52 -19.29 -30.51
C ASP A 314 -4.32 -18.54 -29.44
N PHE A 315 -4.18 -17.22 -29.40
CA PHE A 315 -4.94 -16.36 -28.50
C PHE A 315 -6.31 -15.97 -29.08
N GLY A 316 -6.34 -15.69 -30.39
CA GLY A 316 -7.48 -15.17 -31.14
C GLY A 316 -7.82 -13.75 -30.72
N PRO A 317 -6.96 -12.74 -30.99
CA PRO A 317 -7.14 -11.37 -30.47
C PRO A 317 -8.47 -10.71 -30.88
N ASN A 318 -9.00 -11.05 -32.05
CA ASN A 318 -10.26 -10.51 -32.55
C ASN A 318 -11.50 -11.34 -32.15
N LEU A 319 -11.31 -12.45 -31.45
CA LEU A 319 -12.42 -13.25 -30.95
C LEU A 319 -13.06 -12.57 -29.72
N PRO A 320 -14.34 -12.84 -29.43
CA PRO A 320 -14.98 -12.41 -28.20
C PRO A 320 -14.24 -12.87 -26.94
N MET A 321 -14.15 -11.98 -25.95
CA MET A 321 -13.68 -12.30 -24.60
C MET A 321 -14.81 -12.91 -23.79
N SER A 322 -14.59 -14.10 -23.22
CA SER A 322 -15.56 -14.78 -22.37
C SER A 322 -15.64 -14.15 -20.98
N ARG A 323 -16.79 -14.27 -20.32
CA ARG A 323 -17.00 -13.82 -18.94
C ARG A 323 -16.05 -14.50 -17.96
N GLY A 324 -15.81 -15.81 -18.12
CA GLY A 324 -14.93 -16.59 -17.27
C GLY A 324 -13.46 -16.20 -17.43
N ASP A 325 -12.99 -15.94 -18.65
CA ASP A 325 -11.61 -15.53 -18.89
C ASP A 325 -11.33 -14.13 -18.35
N PHE A 326 -12.31 -13.22 -18.48
CA PHE A 326 -12.19 -11.89 -17.90
C PHE A 326 -12.21 -11.93 -16.36
N ALA A 327 -13.05 -12.79 -15.76
CA ALA A 327 -13.07 -13.03 -14.32
C ALA A 327 -11.70 -13.50 -13.80
N ARG A 328 -11.10 -14.49 -14.48
CA ARG A 328 -9.73 -14.96 -14.22
C ARG A 328 -8.74 -13.81 -14.27
N ALA A 329 -8.76 -13.04 -15.35
CA ALA A 329 -7.79 -11.97 -15.54
C ALA A 329 -7.88 -10.94 -14.41
N VAL A 330 -9.09 -10.48 -14.06
CA VAL A 330 -9.28 -9.53 -12.95
C VAL A 330 -8.83 -10.12 -11.61
N ALA A 331 -9.17 -11.38 -11.32
CA ALA A 331 -8.75 -12.06 -10.09
C ALA A 331 -7.23 -12.11 -9.94
N ILE A 332 -6.52 -12.52 -11.00
CA ILE A 332 -5.05 -12.63 -11.02
C ILE A 332 -4.41 -11.25 -10.90
N LEU A 333 -4.87 -10.27 -11.67
CA LEU A 333 -4.30 -8.92 -11.65
C LEU A 333 -4.47 -8.24 -10.29
N MET A 334 -5.54 -8.53 -9.57
CA MET A 334 -5.84 -7.96 -8.26
C MET A 334 -5.31 -8.81 -7.09
N ASP A 335 -4.64 -9.93 -7.35
CA ASP A 335 -4.20 -10.90 -6.35
C ASP A 335 -5.31 -11.27 -5.36
N ILE A 336 -6.50 -11.52 -5.92
CA ILE A 336 -7.64 -11.95 -5.12
C ILE A 336 -7.37 -13.40 -4.73
N LYS A 337 -6.88 -13.54 -3.49
CA LYS A 337 -6.47 -14.81 -2.89
C LYS A 337 -7.42 -15.93 -3.28
N GLN A 338 -6.86 -16.89 -3.98
CA GLN A 338 -7.37 -18.25 -3.97
C GLN A 338 -7.13 -18.78 -2.56
N GLU A 339 -8.18 -19.12 -1.81
CA GLU A 339 -7.99 -20.10 -0.76
C GLU A 339 -7.65 -21.40 -1.49
N GLU A 340 -6.35 -21.69 -1.66
CA GLU A 340 -5.98 -23.07 -1.91
C GLU A 340 -6.53 -23.85 -0.71
N PRO A 341 -7.36 -24.90 -0.92
CA PRO A 341 -7.72 -25.76 0.19
C PRO A 341 -6.38 -26.18 0.77
N GLU A 342 -6.12 -25.80 2.03
CA GLU A 342 -4.82 -26.00 2.63
C GLU A 342 -4.36 -27.43 2.27
N ASN A 343 -3.10 -27.60 1.93
CA ASN A 343 -2.44 -28.87 2.18
C ASN A 343 -2.43 -29.08 3.70
N ILE A 344 -3.63 -29.26 4.30
CA ILE A 344 -3.83 -29.82 5.61
C ILE A 344 -3.02 -31.09 5.53
N ARG A 345 -1.89 -31.11 6.25
CA ARG A 345 -1.08 -32.30 6.47
C ARG A 345 -2.08 -33.42 6.68
N ARG A 346 -2.25 -34.30 5.68
CA ARG A 346 -3.36 -35.26 5.59
C ARG A 346 -3.64 -35.83 6.97
N ILE A 347 -4.60 -35.26 7.69
CA ILE A 347 -5.11 -35.88 8.89
C ILE A 347 -5.88 -37.05 8.30
N ARG A 348 -5.37 -38.27 8.51
CA ARG A 348 -6.01 -39.50 8.05
C ARG A 348 -7.50 -39.43 8.40
N GLY A 349 -8.37 -39.25 7.41
CA GLY A 349 -9.83 -39.34 7.57
C GLY A 349 -10.65 -38.07 7.30
N GLN A 350 -10.06 -36.93 6.89
CA GLN A 350 -10.85 -35.76 6.43
C GLN A 350 -10.92 -35.73 4.89
N GLU A 351 -12.13 -35.75 4.34
CA GLU A 351 -12.38 -35.53 2.92
C GLU A 351 -11.92 -34.11 2.52
N PRO A 352 -11.42 -33.91 1.28
CA PRO A 352 -11.08 -32.58 0.79
C PRO A 352 -12.29 -31.65 0.92
N VAL A 353 -12.09 -30.47 1.50
CA VAL A 353 -13.13 -29.43 1.45
C VAL A 353 -13.24 -28.99 -0.01
N GLU A 354 -14.32 -29.38 -0.69
CA GLU A 354 -14.59 -28.96 -2.05
C GLU A 354 -14.82 -27.44 -2.09
N ALA A 355 -14.32 -26.78 -3.13
CA ALA A 355 -14.57 -25.36 -3.34
C ALA A 355 -16.08 -25.10 -3.43
N PRO A 356 -16.60 -23.99 -2.88
CA PRO A 356 -18.02 -23.68 -2.99
C PRO A 356 -18.46 -23.66 -4.46
N GLN A 357 -19.63 -24.24 -4.75
CA GLN A 357 -20.23 -24.22 -6.09
C GLN A 357 -21.47 -23.33 -6.06
N THR A 358 -21.29 -22.04 -6.32
CA THR A 358 -22.39 -21.07 -6.33
C THR A 358 -23.25 -21.22 -7.58
N PHE A 359 -22.61 -21.50 -8.73
CA PHE A 359 -23.26 -21.49 -10.03
C PHE A 359 -23.43 -22.91 -10.62
N ASN A 360 -24.64 -23.21 -11.08
CA ASN A 360 -24.99 -24.52 -11.65
C ASN A 360 -24.33 -24.79 -13.00
N ASP A 361 -23.97 -23.74 -13.74
CA ASP A 361 -23.35 -23.81 -15.07
C ASP A 361 -21.81 -23.70 -15.03
N VAL A 362 -21.22 -23.68 -13.83
CA VAL A 362 -19.77 -23.72 -13.62
C VAL A 362 -19.44 -25.03 -12.93
N SER A 363 -18.87 -25.97 -13.69
CA SER A 363 -18.38 -27.24 -13.15
C SER A 363 -17.16 -27.03 -12.27
N GLN A 364 -16.99 -27.85 -11.22
CA GLN A 364 -15.75 -27.92 -10.42
C GLN A 364 -14.49 -28.17 -11.25
N ALA A 365 -14.61 -28.84 -12.39
CA ALA A 365 -13.50 -29.09 -13.32
C ALA A 365 -13.25 -27.94 -14.31
N HIS A 366 -14.07 -26.88 -14.27
CA HIS A 366 -13.92 -25.74 -15.17
C HIS A 366 -12.62 -24.99 -14.83
N PRO A 367 -11.75 -24.66 -15.82
CA PRO A 367 -10.43 -24.08 -15.55
C PRO A 367 -10.47 -22.71 -14.86
N ASN A 368 -11.63 -22.03 -14.93
CA ASN A 368 -11.85 -20.74 -14.27
C ASN A 368 -12.78 -20.82 -13.05
N GLN A 369 -13.15 -22.01 -12.55
CA GLN A 369 -14.12 -22.14 -11.46
C GLN A 369 -13.71 -21.34 -10.22
N SER A 370 -12.48 -21.53 -9.74
CA SER A 370 -12.01 -20.86 -8.53
C SER A 370 -11.97 -19.34 -8.68
N PHE A 371 -11.56 -18.84 -9.84
CA PHE A 371 -11.53 -17.41 -10.11
C PHE A 371 -12.94 -16.81 -10.18
N ILE A 372 -13.90 -17.54 -10.75
CA ILE A 372 -15.31 -17.11 -10.84
C ILE A 372 -15.90 -16.99 -9.43
N GLU A 373 -15.67 -17.97 -8.56
CA GLU A 373 -16.11 -17.91 -7.17
C GLU A 373 -15.44 -16.74 -6.43
N ALA A 374 -14.13 -16.57 -6.58
CA ALA A 374 -13.39 -15.50 -5.93
C ALA A 374 -13.89 -14.09 -6.31
N VAL A 375 -14.14 -13.83 -7.60
CA VAL A 375 -14.69 -12.52 -8.02
C VAL A 375 -16.16 -12.35 -7.62
N TYR A 376 -16.90 -13.44 -7.44
CA TYR A 376 -18.27 -13.41 -6.96
C TYR A 376 -18.34 -13.10 -5.47
N GLU A 377 -17.57 -13.81 -4.64
CA GLU A 377 -17.47 -13.60 -3.19
C GLU A 377 -17.00 -12.18 -2.87
N ARG A 378 -16.08 -11.64 -3.68
CA ARG A 378 -15.62 -10.25 -3.57
C ARG A 378 -16.61 -9.23 -4.15
N GLY A 379 -17.73 -9.64 -4.76
CA GLY A 379 -18.75 -8.75 -5.32
C GLY A 379 -18.35 -8.03 -6.62
N ILE A 380 -17.23 -8.43 -7.24
CA ILE A 380 -16.69 -7.83 -8.48
C ILE A 380 -17.56 -8.22 -9.67
N MET A 381 -17.92 -9.50 -9.77
CA MET A 381 -18.83 -10.01 -10.78
C MET A 381 -20.03 -10.69 -10.12
N ALA A 382 -21.19 -10.60 -10.77
CA ALA A 382 -22.40 -11.31 -10.34
C ALA A 382 -22.84 -12.30 -11.43
N GLY A 383 -23.63 -13.28 -11.03
CA GLY A 383 -24.37 -14.15 -11.95
C GLY A 383 -25.38 -13.36 -12.79
N VAL A 384 -25.90 -14.00 -13.82
CA VAL A 384 -26.87 -13.39 -14.76
C VAL A 384 -28.33 -13.76 -14.44
N GLY A 385 -28.57 -14.48 -13.34
CA GLY A 385 -29.86 -15.05 -12.95
C GLY A 385 -29.84 -16.57 -12.92
N ASP A 386 -30.86 -17.19 -12.31
CA ASP A 386 -31.06 -18.65 -12.26
C ASP A 386 -29.83 -19.46 -11.81
N ASN A 387 -29.10 -18.95 -10.81
CA ASN A 387 -27.82 -19.49 -10.34
C ASN A 387 -26.83 -19.79 -11.48
N SER A 388 -26.81 -18.96 -12.53
CA SER A 388 -25.92 -19.09 -13.69
C SER A 388 -24.92 -17.94 -13.77
N PHE A 389 -23.67 -18.26 -14.09
CA PHE A 389 -22.62 -17.27 -14.34
C PHE A 389 -22.39 -17.00 -15.84
N LYS A 390 -22.66 -18.00 -16.68
CA LYS A 390 -22.39 -18.04 -18.13
C LYS A 390 -20.91 -17.84 -18.46
N PRO A 391 -20.00 -18.71 -17.98
CA PRO A 391 -18.55 -18.49 -18.13
C PRO A 391 -18.08 -18.41 -19.58
N ASN A 392 -18.76 -19.11 -20.50
CA ASN A 392 -18.39 -19.16 -21.91
C ASN A 392 -19.07 -18.08 -22.77
N GLU A 393 -20.03 -17.33 -22.21
CA GLU A 393 -20.65 -16.23 -22.95
C GLU A 393 -19.73 -15.02 -22.99
N SER A 394 -19.86 -14.21 -24.04
CA SER A 394 -19.04 -13.01 -24.22
C SER A 394 -19.51 -11.84 -23.36
N LEU A 395 -18.58 -10.98 -22.95
CA LEU A 395 -18.88 -9.71 -22.29
C LEU A 395 -19.17 -8.59 -23.30
N THR A 396 -20.00 -7.63 -22.89
CA THR A 396 -20.06 -6.32 -23.56
C THR A 396 -19.03 -5.34 -22.99
N ARG A 397 -18.70 -4.30 -23.75
CA ARG A 397 -17.82 -3.20 -23.28
C ARG A 397 -18.35 -2.53 -22.01
N ALA A 398 -19.68 -2.34 -21.90
CA ALA A 398 -20.30 -1.79 -20.69
C ALA A 398 -20.14 -2.71 -19.47
N GLN A 399 -20.28 -4.03 -19.65
CA GLN A 399 -20.12 -4.98 -18.54
C GLN A 399 -18.67 -4.98 -18.01
N ALA A 400 -17.67 -4.96 -18.89
CA ALA A 400 -16.28 -4.92 -18.48
C ALA A 400 -15.94 -3.64 -17.68
N ALA A 401 -16.44 -2.48 -18.09
CA ALA A 401 -16.26 -1.24 -17.33
C ALA A 401 -16.86 -1.33 -15.92
N VAL A 402 -18.06 -1.92 -15.77
CA VAL A 402 -18.66 -2.16 -14.45
C VAL A 402 -17.78 -3.04 -13.58
N VAL A 403 -17.21 -4.11 -14.14
CA VAL A 403 -16.34 -5.03 -13.40
C VAL A 403 -15.09 -4.32 -12.86
N LEU A 404 -14.43 -3.50 -13.69
CA LEU A 404 -13.21 -2.79 -13.27
C LEU A 404 -13.50 -1.71 -12.21
N ILE A 405 -14.60 -0.97 -12.35
CA ILE A 405 -15.01 0.03 -11.34
C ILE A 405 -15.42 -0.61 -10.02
N LYS A 406 -16.07 -1.77 -10.06
CA LYS A 406 -16.35 -2.58 -8.86
C LYS A 406 -15.07 -3.08 -8.20
N ALA A 407 -14.09 -3.52 -8.98
CA ALA A 407 -12.80 -3.96 -8.44
C ALA A 407 -12.10 -2.84 -7.63
N LEU A 408 -12.26 -1.58 -8.05
CA LEU A 408 -11.76 -0.39 -7.32
C LEU A 408 -12.66 0.04 -6.15
N GLY A 409 -13.91 -0.42 -6.10
CA GLY A 409 -14.91 0.01 -5.11
C GLY A 409 -15.42 1.43 -5.32
N PHE A 410 -15.45 1.90 -6.57
CA PHE A 410 -15.79 3.28 -6.94
C PHE A 410 -17.22 3.45 -7.47
N GLU A 411 -18.10 2.46 -7.30
CA GLU A 411 -19.44 2.42 -7.90
C GLU A 411 -20.31 3.64 -7.55
N ASN A 412 -20.01 4.28 -6.41
CA ASN A 412 -20.76 5.40 -5.84
C ASN A 412 -20.04 6.75 -5.94
N LEU A 413 -18.92 6.84 -6.69
CA LEU A 413 -18.16 8.09 -6.84
C LEU A 413 -18.59 8.94 -8.04
N ALA A 414 -19.51 8.45 -8.87
CA ALA A 414 -20.07 9.25 -9.95
C ALA A 414 -20.92 10.42 -9.41
N PRO A 415 -20.99 11.57 -10.12
CA PRO A 415 -21.78 12.71 -9.70
C PRO A 415 -23.26 12.35 -9.48
N ILE A 416 -23.90 12.93 -8.46
CA ILE A 416 -25.30 12.66 -8.12
C ILE A 416 -26.27 13.37 -9.09
N GLN A 417 -25.84 14.47 -9.71
CA GLN A 417 -26.65 15.26 -10.64
C GLN A 417 -26.67 14.64 -12.05
N GLN A 418 -27.43 15.23 -12.97
CA GLN A 418 -27.35 14.82 -14.38
C GLN A 418 -25.95 15.13 -14.93
N TYR A 419 -25.22 14.09 -15.31
CA TYR A 419 -23.92 14.18 -15.97
C TYR A 419 -23.95 13.38 -17.27
N SER A 420 -23.03 13.72 -18.18
CA SER A 420 -22.79 12.94 -19.40
C SER A 420 -21.53 12.11 -19.22
N THR A 421 -21.52 10.90 -19.78
CA THR A 421 -20.30 10.09 -19.92
C THR A 421 -19.28 10.73 -20.84
N GLY A 422 -19.66 11.75 -21.62
CA GLY A 422 -18.79 12.42 -22.60
C GLY A 422 -18.62 11.67 -23.92
N PHE A 423 -19.26 10.51 -24.08
CA PHE A 423 -19.32 9.79 -25.35
C PHE A 423 -20.50 10.25 -26.21
N ARG A 424 -20.35 10.19 -27.53
CA ARG A 424 -21.40 10.63 -28.46
C ARG A 424 -22.64 9.74 -28.44
N ASP A 425 -22.47 8.48 -28.08
CA ASP A 425 -23.53 7.50 -27.88
C ASP A 425 -23.92 7.34 -26.40
N ASP A 426 -23.80 8.40 -25.60
CA ASP A 426 -24.19 8.45 -24.19
C ASP A 426 -25.61 7.91 -23.94
N GLN A 427 -26.54 8.17 -24.86
CA GLN A 427 -27.92 7.68 -24.79
C GLN A 427 -28.05 6.16 -24.94
N HIS A 428 -27.09 5.49 -25.59
CA HIS A 428 -27.05 4.04 -25.74
C HIS A 428 -26.41 3.33 -24.55
N ILE A 429 -25.80 4.07 -23.62
CA ILE A 429 -25.20 3.50 -22.41
C ILE A 429 -26.32 3.16 -21.43
N PRO A 430 -26.49 1.87 -21.07
CA PRO A 430 -27.51 1.45 -20.13
C PRO A 430 -27.36 2.14 -18.77
N LEU A 431 -28.49 2.43 -18.11
CA LEU A 431 -28.49 3.14 -16.83
C LEU A 431 -27.65 2.44 -15.75
N TRP A 432 -27.69 1.10 -15.71
CA TRP A 432 -26.89 0.29 -14.76
C TRP A 432 -25.39 0.39 -14.98
N ALA A 433 -24.93 0.74 -16.19
CA ALA A 433 -23.52 0.87 -16.54
C ALA A 433 -23.02 2.31 -16.53
N ARG A 434 -23.94 3.29 -16.50
CA ARG A 434 -23.65 4.71 -16.74
C ARG A 434 -22.59 5.27 -15.79
N ASN A 435 -22.76 5.04 -14.48
CA ASN A 435 -21.78 5.45 -13.46
C ASN A 435 -20.39 4.86 -13.76
N ALA A 436 -20.34 3.56 -14.04
CA ALA A 436 -19.08 2.87 -14.27
C ALA A 436 -18.40 3.31 -15.56
N VAL A 437 -19.14 3.51 -16.65
CA VAL A 437 -18.57 3.98 -17.92
C VAL A 437 -18.06 5.42 -17.79
N TYR A 438 -18.78 6.28 -17.08
CA TYR A 438 -18.29 7.62 -16.75
C TYR A 438 -16.97 7.56 -15.99
N LEU A 439 -16.95 6.87 -14.85
CA LEU A 439 -15.74 6.76 -14.02
C LEU A 439 -14.59 6.09 -14.76
N ALA A 440 -14.86 5.03 -15.51
CA ALA A 440 -13.82 4.33 -16.27
C ALA A 440 -13.19 5.23 -17.33
N ARG A 441 -13.94 6.18 -17.89
CA ARG A 441 -13.38 7.19 -18.80
C ARG A 441 -12.56 8.24 -18.05
N GLU A 442 -13.07 8.76 -16.94
CA GLU A 442 -12.37 9.78 -16.13
C GLU A 442 -11.04 9.24 -15.58
N LEU A 443 -10.99 7.95 -15.24
CA LEU A 443 -9.79 7.25 -14.77
C LEU A 443 -8.90 6.71 -15.91
N GLY A 444 -9.23 6.99 -17.18
CA GLY A 444 -8.45 6.51 -18.33
C GLY A 444 -8.49 4.99 -18.59
N LEU A 445 -9.33 4.24 -17.88
CA LEU A 445 -9.48 2.79 -18.05
C LEU A 445 -10.07 2.43 -19.41
N VAL A 446 -10.98 3.25 -19.90
CA VAL A 446 -11.62 3.07 -21.21
C VAL A 446 -11.50 4.30 -22.09
N SER A 447 -11.37 4.05 -23.39
CA SER A 447 -11.39 5.06 -24.43
C SER A 447 -12.50 4.78 -25.45
N GLY A 448 -12.97 5.84 -26.09
CA GLY A 448 -13.88 5.76 -27.23
C GLY A 448 -13.13 5.56 -28.54
N SER A 449 -13.88 5.34 -29.62
CA SER A 449 -13.35 5.37 -30.97
C SER A 449 -12.82 6.76 -31.33
N THR A 450 -12.08 6.84 -32.44
CA THR A 450 -11.61 8.11 -33.02
C THR A 450 -12.73 9.12 -33.25
N ASP A 451 -13.95 8.64 -33.50
CA ASP A 451 -15.13 9.47 -33.75
C ASP A 451 -15.89 9.83 -32.47
N GLY A 452 -15.42 9.40 -31.29
CA GLY A 452 -15.97 9.72 -29.97
C GLY A 452 -17.08 8.78 -29.47
N TYR A 453 -17.21 7.58 -30.04
CA TYR A 453 -18.23 6.59 -29.65
C TYR A 453 -17.66 5.52 -28.71
N TYR A 454 -18.45 5.07 -27.73
CA TYR A 454 -18.03 4.00 -26.81
C TYR A 454 -18.48 2.61 -27.23
N TYR A 455 -19.62 2.49 -27.93
CA TYR A 455 -20.26 1.24 -28.31
C TYR A 455 -20.53 0.29 -27.12
N PRO A 456 -21.33 0.71 -26.13
CA PRO A 456 -21.48 0.01 -24.84
C PRO A 456 -21.99 -1.44 -24.97
N ASN A 457 -22.82 -1.71 -25.98
CA ASN A 457 -23.47 -3.00 -26.19
C ASN A 457 -22.70 -3.93 -27.15
N ASN A 458 -21.60 -3.46 -27.75
CA ASN A 458 -20.78 -4.32 -28.59
C ASN A 458 -20.07 -5.36 -27.74
N THR A 459 -19.92 -6.55 -28.32
CA THR A 459 -19.09 -7.62 -27.78
C THR A 459 -17.65 -7.15 -27.64
N LEU A 460 -17.07 -7.35 -26.46
CA LEU A 460 -15.68 -7.03 -26.17
C LEU A 460 -14.78 -8.12 -26.77
N THR A 461 -13.86 -7.71 -27.64
CA THR A 461 -12.83 -8.63 -28.17
C THR A 461 -11.74 -8.90 -27.14
N LYS A 462 -11.01 -10.00 -27.28
CA LYS A 462 -9.88 -10.32 -26.39
C LYS A 462 -8.77 -9.26 -26.43
N ALA A 463 -8.52 -8.66 -27.59
CA ALA A 463 -7.56 -7.57 -27.75
C ALA A 463 -7.99 -6.30 -27.01
N GLU A 464 -9.26 -5.89 -27.12
CA GLU A 464 -9.80 -4.75 -26.38
C GLU A 464 -9.80 -5.00 -24.87
N ALA A 465 -10.18 -6.21 -24.44
CA ALA A 465 -10.09 -6.60 -23.05
C ALA A 465 -8.65 -6.51 -22.52
N ALA A 466 -7.66 -6.97 -23.30
CA ALA A 466 -6.26 -6.91 -22.92
C ALA A 466 -5.76 -5.47 -22.74
N ALA A 467 -6.14 -4.57 -23.65
CA ALA A 467 -5.83 -3.15 -23.54
C ALA A 467 -6.49 -2.52 -22.29
N MET A 468 -7.78 -2.80 -22.07
CA MET A 468 -8.52 -2.28 -20.91
C MET A 468 -7.93 -2.75 -19.58
N LEU A 469 -7.53 -4.02 -19.49
CA LEU A 469 -6.87 -4.58 -18.30
C LEU A 469 -5.45 -4.03 -18.12
N THR A 470 -4.74 -3.68 -19.19
CA THR A 470 -3.44 -3.01 -19.08
C THR A 470 -3.61 -1.59 -18.54
N ASN A 471 -4.56 -0.81 -19.07
CA ASN A 471 -4.89 0.51 -18.55
C ASN A 471 -5.27 0.46 -17.07
N PHE A 472 -5.97 -0.61 -16.66
CA PHE A 472 -6.30 -0.85 -15.26
C PHE A 472 -5.07 -1.08 -14.38
N ILE A 473 -4.09 -1.87 -14.85
CA ILE A 473 -2.80 -2.02 -14.16
C ILE A 473 -2.06 -0.69 -14.07
N ASP A 474 -2.09 0.11 -15.15
CA ASP A 474 -1.38 1.38 -15.25
C ASP A 474 -1.98 2.42 -14.29
N TYR A 475 -3.32 2.51 -14.21
CA TYR A 475 -4.01 3.31 -13.20
C TYR A 475 -3.59 2.94 -11.77
N LEU A 476 -3.53 1.64 -11.45
CA LEU A 476 -3.17 1.15 -10.11
C LEU A 476 -1.71 1.44 -9.73
N ARG A 477 -0.77 1.47 -10.68
CA ARG A 477 0.66 1.72 -10.37
C ARG A 477 1.04 3.20 -10.34
N GLU A 478 0.34 4.04 -11.10
CA GLU A 478 0.76 5.41 -11.40
C GLU A 478 -0.22 6.44 -10.85
N ASP A 479 -1.47 6.41 -11.28
CA ASP A 479 -2.43 7.49 -11.03
C ASP A 479 -2.91 7.53 -9.57
N ILE A 480 -3.32 6.39 -9.02
CA ILE A 480 -3.73 6.32 -7.60
C ILE A 480 -2.58 6.73 -6.66
N ARG A 481 -1.33 6.43 -7.03
CA ARG A 481 -0.15 6.84 -6.24
C ARG A 481 0.00 8.35 -6.20
N TYR A 482 -0.24 9.02 -7.33
CA TYR A 482 -0.10 10.47 -7.44
C TYR A 482 -1.00 11.21 -6.43
N ASP A 483 -2.26 10.79 -6.31
CA ASP A 483 -3.25 11.45 -5.44
C ASP A 483 -2.97 11.30 -3.93
N TYR A 484 -2.39 10.18 -3.54
CA TYR A 484 -2.10 9.83 -2.14
C TYR A 484 -0.69 10.21 -1.70
N ARG A 485 0.21 10.56 -2.63
CA ARG A 485 1.59 10.95 -2.34
C ARG A 485 1.91 12.33 -2.87
N GLU A 486 1.98 12.48 -4.18
CA GLU A 486 2.51 13.69 -4.82
C GLU A 486 1.68 14.92 -4.48
N ARG A 487 0.36 14.78 -4.44
CA ARG A 487 -0.52 15.88 -4.04
C ARG A 487 -0.34 16.30 -2.59
N ILE A 488 0.04 15.37 -1.70
CA ILE A 488 0.23 15.67 -0.27
C ILE A 488 1.65 16.23 -0.04
N LEU A 489 2.68 15.58 -0.60
CA LEU A 489 4.07 16.00 -0.43
C LEU A 489 4.41 17.32 -1.14
N ASN A 490 3.67 17.71 -2.19
CA ASN A 490 3.97 18.93 -2.97
C ASN A 490 2.98 20.08 -2.72
N TYR A 491 1.99 19.90 -1.85
CA TYR A 491 1.28 21.03 -1.23
C TYR A 491 2.13 21.62 -0.10
#